data_AF-A0A5T1M9P5-F1
#
_entry.id   AF-A0A5T1M9P5-F1
#
_cell.length_a   1.000
_cell.length_b   1.000
_cell.length_c   1.000
_cell.angle_alpha   90.00
_cell.angle_beta   90.00
_cell.angle_gamma   90.00
#
_symmetry.space_group_name_H-M   'P 1'
#
loop_
_entity.id
_entity.type
_entity.pdbx_description
1 polymer ?
#
loop_
_entity_poly.entity_id
_entity_poly.type
_entity_poly.pdbx_seq_one_letter_code
_entity_poly.pdbx_strand_id
1 'polypeptide(L)'
;TAYGGNGKVETHSIWLLFKNWFENEMIPNTRKMGITTYNCTEGGARIEGTIEKPFLWACENLLDKDLNKPFEKLEPLSLNKQNEFLLKAYYKVYQSIKHCRDFSKILSNDFEKIQSIYLSLNEKEEDINLAIEKIDKFKNKLEDIKQMQDLYEILQPLRTQFELNLARIYVLNPKTKEDAFNKSILWIKEHLKFMELVYGHIKAQESALIKNILPLEEKLKERKLDKWMERVRR
;
A
#
# COMPACT_ATOMS: atom_id res chain seq x y z
N THR A 1 -15.60 18.16 -22.76
CA THR A 1 -15.89 17.42 -24.01
C THR A 1 -14.76 16.44 -24.25
N ALA A 2 -14.99 15.38 -25.02
CA ALA A 2 -13.89 14.51 -25.45
C ALA A 2 -12.96 15.25 -26.41
N TYR A 3 -11.72 14.79 -26.48
CA TYR A 3 -10.74 15.17 -27.50
C TYR A 3 -11.38 15.13 -28.90
N GLY A 4 -11.08 16.12 -29.75
CA GLY A 4 -11.71 16.28 -31.07
C GLY A 4 -13.04 17.05 -31.02
N GLY A 5 -13.49 17.46 -29.82
CA GLY A 5 -14.68 18.28 -29.61
C GLY A 5 -16.01 17.53 -29.65
N ASN A 6 -16.00 16.23 -30.00
CA ASN A 6 -17.18 15.41 -30.14
C ASN A 6 -17.23 14.34 -29.04
N GLY A 7 -18.32 14.31 -28.27
CA GLY A 7 -18.56 13.27 -27.26
C GLY A 7 -18.21 13.70 -25.83
N LYS A 8 -18.38 12.74 -24.91
CA LYS A 8 -18.19 12.90 -23.46
C LYS A 8 -17.12 11.93 -22.97
N VAL A 9 -16.39 12.34 -21.93
CA VAL A 9 -15.38 11.54 -21.25
C VAL A 9 -15.75 11.51 -19.78
N GLU A 10 -15.73 10.32 -19.18
CA GLU A 10 -15.96 10.15 -17.75
C GLU A 10 -14.80 10.78 -16.96
N THR A 11 -15.12 11.50 -15.89
CA THR A 11 -14.12 12.27 -15.13
C THR A 11 -14.55 12.41 -13.67
N HIS A 12 -13.62 12.87 -12.83
CA HIS A 12 -13.86 13.18 -11.42
C HIS A 12 -13.65 14.67 -11.16
N SER A 13 -14.17 15.17 -10.04
CA SER A 13 -14.09 16.59 -9.66
C SER A 13 -12.64 17.12 -9.62
N ILE A 14 -11.69 16.31 -9.16
CA ILE A 14 -10.27 16.71 -9.12
C ILE A 14 -9.66 16.86 -10.52
N TRP A 15 -10.05 16.02 -11.48
CA TRP A 15 -9.59 16.13 -12.86
C TRP A 15 -10.19 17.34 -13.58
N LEU A 16 -11.44 17.69 -13.24
CA LEU A 16 -12.06 18.93 -13.70
C LEU A 16 -11.34 20.17 -13.14
N LEU A 17 -10.89 20.13 -11.88
CA LEU A 17 -10.09 21.20 -11.30
C LEU A 17 -8.77 21.40 -12.08
N PHE A 18 -8.04 20.33 -12.37
CA PHE A 18 -6.81 20.40 -13.17
C PHE A 18 -7.09 20.93 -14.59
N LYS A 19 -8.13 20.43 -15.27
CA LYS A 19 -8.54 20.92 -16.59
C LYS A 19 -8.81 22.42 -16.56
N ASN A 20 -9.62 22.89 -15.61
CA ASN A 20 -9.94 24.31 -15.48
C ASN A 20 -8.70 25.16 -15.20
N TRP A 21 -7.76 24.66 -14.38
CA TRP A 21 -6.50 25.34 -14.13
C TRP A 21 -5.63 25.44 -15.40
N PHE A 22 -5.54 24.37 -16.21
CA PHE A 22 -4.81 24.43 -17.47
C PHE A 22 -5.40 25.49 -18.42
N GLU A 23 -6.72 25.50 -18.58
CA GLU A 23 -7.43 26.38 -19.52
C GLU A 23 -7.38 27.85 -19.11
N ASN A 24 -7.49 28.14 -17.81
CA ASN A 24 -7.62 29.51 -17.32
C ASN A 24 -6.30 30.13 -16.82
N GLU A 25 -5.35 29.31 -16.36
CA GLU A 25 -4.10 29.81 -15.78
C GLU A 25 -2.89 29.47 -16.64
N MET A 26 -2.65 28.19 -16.92
CA MET A 26 -1.41 27.77 -17.59
C MET A 26 -1.38 28.24 -19.05
N ILE A 27 -2.39 27.90 -19.85
CA ILE A 27 -2.41 28.13 -21.29
C ILE A 27 -2.41 29.63 -21.66
N PRO A 28 -3.16 30.52 -20.98
CA PRO A 28 -3.07 31.93 -21.25
C PRO A 28 -1.68 32.51 -20.98
N ASN A 29 -1.00 32.02 -19.93
CA ASN A 29 0.35 32.46 -19.58
C ASN A 29 1.41 31.92 -20.54
N THR A 30 1.35 30.64 -20.93
CA THR A 30 2.27 30.08 -21.94
C THR A 30 2.11 30.81 -23.27
N ARG A 31 0.88 31.13 -23.68
CA ARG A 31 0.62 31.91 -24.89
C ARG A 31 1.23 33.32 -24.82
N LYS A 32 1.12 34.02 -23.69
CA LYS A 32 1.78 35.33 -23.47
C LYS A 32 3.30 35.25 -23.59
N MET A 33 3.89 34.11 -23.22
CA MET A 33 5.32 33.83 -23.35
C MET A 33 5.72 33.33 -24.76
N GLY A 34 4.78 33.27 -25.72
CA GLY A 34 5.03 32.75 -27.06
C GLY A 34 5.20 31.23 -27.13
N ILE A 35 4.78 30.50 -26.09
CA ILE A 35 4.87 29.03 -26.02
C ILE A 35 3.59 28.42 -26.59
N THR A 36 3.75 27.51 -27.55
CA THR A 36 2.63 26.74 -28.11
C THR A 36 2.35 25.51 -27.25
N THR A 37 1.09 25.31 -26.85
CA THR A 37 0.66 24.16 -26.05
C THR A 37 -0.17 23.20 -26.89
N TYR A 38 0.24 21.94 -26.94
CA TYR A 38 -0.45 20.85 -27.64
C TYR A 38 -1.18 19.96 -26.64
N ASN A 39 -2.39 19.52 -26.99
CA ASN A 39 -3.06 18.40 -26.33
C ASN A 39 -2.85 17.15 -27.18
N CYS A 40 -2.12 16.18 -26.64
CA CYS A 40 -1.80 14.92 -27.31
C CYS A 40 -2.49 13.71 -26.68
N THR A 41 -3.61 13.92 -25.99
CA THR A 41 -4.33 12.87 -25.25
C THR A 41 -5.51 12.33 -26.07
N GLU A 42 -5.22 11.64 -27.16
CA GLU A 42 -6.26 10.97 -27.97
C GLU A 42 -7.06 9.99 -27.09
N GLY A 43 -8.39 10.14 -27.09
CA GLY A 43 -9.30 9.40 -26.19
C GLY A 43 -9.52 10.05 -24.81
N GLY A 44 -8.77 11.11 -24.49
CA GLY A 44 -8.92 11.89 -23.26
C GLY A 44 -9.87 13.08 -23.38
N ALA A 45 -9.80 13.97 -22.40
CA ALA A 45 -10.58 15.21 -22.40
C ALA A 45 -9.97 16.26 -23.34
N ARG A 46 -10.84 17.01 -24.02
CA ARG A 46 -10.43 18.24 -24.70
C ARG A 46 -10.06 19.30 -23.67
N ILE A 47 -8.93 19.97 -23.88
CA ILE A 47 -8.45 21.10 -23.09
C ILE A 47 -8.46 22.34 -23.99
N GLU A 48 -9.34 23.29 -23.68
CA GLU A 48 -9.51 24.52 -24.44
C GLU A 48 -8.25 25.39 -24.43
N GLY A 49 -7.99 26.04 -25.56
CA GLY A 49 -6.80 26.88 -25.75
C GLY A 49 -5.53 26.12 -26.16
N THR A 50 -5.54 24.78 -26.16
CA THR A 50 -4.49 23.94 -26.75
C THR A 50 -4.73 23.64 -28.23
N ILE A 51 -3.70 23.15 -28.93
CA ILE A 51 -3.82 22.56 -30.26
C ILE A 51 -3.89 21.04 -30.14
N GLU A 52 -4.98 20.44 -30.60
CA GLU A 52 -5.17 18.98 -30.62
C GLU A 52 -4.30 18.35 -31.73
N LYS A 53 -3.37 17.47 -31.35
CA LYS A 53 -2.54 16.68 -32.26
C LYS A 53 -2.36 15.25 -31.74
N PRO A 54 -2.28 14.23 -32.60
CA PRO A 54 -1.93 12.88 -32.16
C PRO A 54 -0.61 12.82 -31.40
N PHE A 55 -0.48 11.90 -30.44
CA PHE A 55 0.80 11.75 -29.70
C PHE A 55 1.95 11.37 -30.64
N LEU A 56 1.67 10.49 -31.62
CA LEU A 56 2.64 10.12 -32.65
C LEU A 56 3.11 11.34 -33.45
N TRP A 57 2.20 12.24 -33.82
CA TRP A 57 2.56 13.46 -34.54
C TRP A 57 3.53 14.32 -33.71
N ALA A 58 3.30 14.45 -32.40
CA ALA A 58 4.21 15.19 -31.52
C ALA A 58 5.60 14.53 -31.46
N CYS A 59 5.67 13.19 -31.40
CA CYS A 59 6.93 12.46 -31.48
C CYS A 59 7.68 12.76 -32.78
N GLU A 60 6.99 12.70 -33.92
CA GLU A 60 7.59 12.81 -35.25
C GLU A 60 7.90 14.25 -35.68
N ASN A 61 7.27 15.26 -35.08
CA ASN A 61 7.37 16.66 -35.54
C ASN A 61 7.91 17.62 -34.47
N LEU A 62 7.80 17.28 -33.18
CA LEU A 62 8.29 18.13 -32.07
C LEU A 62 9.46 17.49 -31.33
N LEU A 63 9.53 16.16 -31.31
CA LEU A 63 10.55 15.36 -30.61
C LEU A 63 11.39 14.53 -31.60
N ASP A 64 11.52 15.01 -32.83
CA ASP A 64 12.17 14.38 -33.98
C ASP A 64 13.71 14.47 -33.93
N LYS A 65 14.22 15.38 -33.10
CA LYS A 65 15.65 15.61 -32.95
C LYS A 65 16.24 14.71 -31.87
N ASP A 66 17.31 14.03 -32.25
CA ASP A 66 18.25 13.48 -31.28
C ASP A 66 18.96 14.64 -30.56
N LEU A 67 18.41 15.04 -29.42
CA LEU A 67 19.00 16.05 -28.57
C LEU A 67 20.28 15.49 -27.96
N ASN A 68 21.39 16.23 -28.08
CA ASN A 68 22.57 16.01 -27.25
C ASN A 68 22.25 16.49 -25.83
N LYS A 69 21.55 15.63 -25.07
CA LYS A 69 21.08 15.97 -23.73
C LYS A 69 22.29 16.30 -22.85
N PRO A 70 22.30 17.44 -22.14
CA PRO A 70 23.42 17.83 -21.27
C PRO A 70 23.47 17.02 -19.97
N PHE A 71 22.68 15.95 -19.88
CA PHE A 71 22.67 15.09 -18.71
C PHE A 71 23.85 14.14 -18.78
N GLU A 72 24.53 13.99 -17.65
CA GLU A 72 25.56 12.97 -17.50
C GLU A 72 24.95 11.61 -17.83
N LYS A 73 25.60 10.87 -18.75
CA LYS A 73 25.16 9.54 -19.10
C LYS A 73 25.33 8.66 -17.87
N LEU A 74 24.22 8.09 -17.39
CA LEU A 74 24.26 7.16 -16.27
C LEU A 74 24.98 5.89 -16.72
N GLU A 75 26.24 5.75 -16.31
CA GLU A 75 26.98 4.53 -16.53
C GLU A 75 26.46 3.42 -15.60
N PRO A 76 26.37 2.17 -16.10
CA PRO A 76 26.02 1.05 -15.24
C PRO A 76 26.97 0.99 -14.05
N LEU A 77 26.41 0.67 -12.88
CA LEU A 77 27.21 0.40 -11.70
C LEU A 77 28.24 -0.68 -11.97
N SER A 78 29.38 -0.64 -11.27
CA SER A 78 30.34 -1.75 -11.33
C SER A 78 29.67 -3.07 -10.95
N LEU A 79 30.14 -4.17 -11.55
CA LEU A 79 29.57 -5.50 -11.31
C LEU A 79 29.47 -5.83 -9.80
N ASN A 80 30.49 -5.46 -9.03
CA ASN A 80 30.51 -5.66 -7.58
C ASN A 80 29.37 -4.90 -6.89
N LYS A 81 29.07 -3.68 -7.32
CA LYS A 81 28.01 -2.87 -6.72
C LYS A 81 26.63 -3.35 -7.13
N GLN A 82 26.47 -3.82 -8.36
CA GLN A 82 25.25 -4.54 -8.77
C GLN A 82 25.03 -5.79 -7.92
N ASN A 83 26.06 -6.61 -7.72
CA ASN A 83 25.98 -7.83 -6.90
C ASN A 83 25.64 -7.51 -5.43
N GLU A 84 26.20 -6.44 -4.87
CA GLU A 84 25.84 -5.95 -3.54
C GLU A 84 24.36 -5.59 -3.45
N PHE A 85 23.82 -4.85 -4.43
CA PHE A 85 22.41 -4.48 -4.44
C PHE A 85 21.47 -5.67 -4.64
N LEU A 86 21.84 -6.65 -5.48
CA LEU A 86 21.09 -7.90 -5.61
C LEU A 86 21.03 -8.66 -4.28
N LEU A 87 22.15 -8.78 -3.56
CA LEU A 87 22.19 -9.44 -2.26
C LEU A 87 21.41 -8.66 -1.19
N LYS A 88 21.48 -7.32 -1.20
CA LYS A 88 20.67 -6.48 -0.30
C LYS A 88 19.18 -6.64 -0.55
N ALA A 89 18.76 -6.68 -1.81
CA ALA A 89 17.37 -6.94 -2.17
C ALA A 89 16.93 -8.32 -1.68
N TYR A 90 17.76 -9.34 -1.92
CA TYR A 90 17.48 -10.71 -1.48
C TYR A 90 17.35 -10.83 0.04
N TYR A 91 18.27 -10.21 0.77
CA TYR A 91 18.22 -10.11 2.23
C TYR A 91 16.93 -9.47 2.73
N LYS A 92 16.53 -8.33 2.15
CA LYS A 92 15.28 -7.64 2.55
C LYS A 92 14.04 -8.51 2.32
N VAL A 93 13.95 -9.19 1.18
CA VAL A 93 12.83 -10.10 0.89
C VAL A 93 12.80 -11.25 1.88
N TYR A 94 13.94 -11.90 2.14
CA TYR A 94 14.00 -13.02 3.08
C TYR A 94 13.72 -12.59 4.53
N GLN A 95 14.21 -11.41 4.92
CA GLN A 95 13.89 -10.78 6.20
C GLN A 95 12.38 -10.54 6.34
N SER A 96 11.72 -10.04 5.29
CA SER A 96 10.28 -9.84 5.29
C SER A 96 9.48 -11.14 5.41
N ILE A 97 9.92 -12.21 4.72
CA ILE A 97 9.35 -13.56 4.90
C ILE A 97 9.49 -14.02 6.35
N LYS A 98 10.65 -13.78 6.97
CA LYS A 98 10.89 -14.10 8.39
C LYS A 98 9.97 -13.31 9.31
N HIS A 99 9.84 -12.00 9.10
CA HIS A 99 8.90 -11.15 9.85
C HIS A 99 7.46 -11.69 9.76
N CYS A 100 7.00 -12.06 8.55
CA CYS A 100 5.68 -12.66 8.36
C CYS A 100 5.48 -13.92 9.22
N ARG A 101 6.47 -14.82 9.23
CA ARG A 101 6.41 -16.08 9.99
C ARG A 101 6.43 -15.86 11.49
N ASP A 102 7.32 -15.00 11.96
CA ASP A 102 7.50 -14.73 13.38
C ASP A 102 6.25 -14.03 13.94
N PHE A 103 5.74 -13.03 13.24
CA PHE A 103 4.52 -12.34 13.66
C PHE A 103 3.27 -13.23 13.54
N SER A 104 3.17 -14.08 12.51
CA SER A 104 2.05 -15.04 12.40
C SER A 104 1.95 -15.97 13.61
N LYS A 105 3.08 -16.43 14.15
CA LYS A 105 3.10 -17.28 15.36
C LYS A 105 2.61 -16.52 16.58
N ILE A 106 3.05 -15.27 16.75
CA ILE A 106 2.61 -14.41 17.85
C ILE A 106 1.09 -14.19 17.76
N LEU A 107 0.60 -13.84 16.57
CA LEU A 107 -0.80 -13.56 16.30
C LEU A 107 -1.69 -14.79 16.54
N SER A 108 -1.30 -15.97 16.07
CA SER A 108 -2.06 -17.22 16.27
C SER A 108 -2.25 -17.53 17.77
N ASN A 109 -1.17 -17.41 18.54
CA ASN A 109 -1.21 -17.68 19.99
C ASN A 109 -2.11 -16.70 20.76
N ASP A 110 -2.10 -15.41 20.38
CA ASP A 110 -2.97 -14.41 21.01
C ASP A 110 -4.43 -14.61 20.58
N PHE A 111 -4.66 -14.91 19.30
CA PHE A 111 -5.99 -15.14 18.75
C PHE A 111 -6.68 -16.31 19.46
N GLU A 112 -6.03 -17.47 19.56
CA GLU A 112 -6.61 -18.65 20.24
C GLU A 112 -6.97 -18.36 21.69
N LYS A 113 -6.12 -17.61 22.42
CA LYS A 113 -6.37 -17.23 23.82
C LYS A 113 -7.58 -16.32 23.93
N ILE A 114 -7.66 -15.27 23.12
CA ILE A 114 -8.77 -14.30 23.15
C ILE A 114 -10.06 -14.97 22.68
N GLN A 115 -10.01 -15.79 21.63
CA GLN A 115 -11.15 -16.51 21.10
C GLN A 115 -11.70 -17.51 22.13
N SER A 116 -10.83 -18.23 22.84
CA SER A 116 -11.24 -19.14 23.92
C SER A 116 -12.00 -18.39 25.02
N ILE A 117 -11.45 -17.25 25.48
CA ILE A 117 -12.13 -16.39 26.48
C ILE A 117 -13.49 -15.94 25.96
N TYR A 118 -13.54 -15.44 24.72
CA TYR A 118 -14.77 -14.96 24.07
C TYR A 118 -15.86 -16.04 24.00
N LEU A 119 -15.50 -17.28 23.68
CA LEU A 119 -16.43 -18.41 23.61
C LEU A 119 -16.96 -18.84 24.99
N SER A 120 -16.23 -18.54 26.06
CA SER A 120 -16.61 -18.86 27.45
C SER A 120 -17.33 -17.73 28.19
N LEU A 121 -17.57 -16.58 27.56
CA LEU A 121 -18.20 -15.42 28.22
C LEU A 121 -19.61 -15.74 28.72
N ASN A 122 -19.87 -15.51 30.02
CA ASN A 122 -21.12 -15.88 30.70
C ASN A 122 -21.79 -14.71 31.46
N GLU A 123 -21.77 -13.51 30.87
CA GLU A 123 -22.30 -12.28 31.49
C GLU A 123 -21.53 -11.74 32.71
N LYS A 124 -20.45 -12.40 33.13
CA LYS A 124 -19.56 -11.88 34.19
C LYS A 124 -18.64 -10.78 33.68
N GLU A 125 -18.58 -9.69 34.43
CA GLU A 125 -17.72 -8.53 34.16
C GLU A 125 -16.22 -8.89 34.18
N GLU A 126 -15.83 -9.84 35.03
CA GLU A 126 -14.45 -10.35 35.13
C GLU A 126 -13.95 -10.95 33.82
N ASP A 127 -14.80 -11.71 33.11
CA ASP A 127 -14.41 -12.39 31.88
C ASP A 127 -14.25 -11.38 30.72
N ILE A 128 -15.08 -10.32 30.69
CA ILE A 128 -14.91 -9.20 29.74
C ILE A 128 -13.60 -8.48 30.00
N ASN A 129 -13.32 -8.12 31.25
CA ASN A 129 -12.10 -7.39 31.60
C ASN A 129 -10.85 -8.18 31.22
N LEU A 130 -10.87 -9.50 31.40
CA LEU A 130 -9.79 -10.38 30.96
C LEU A 130 -9.63 -10.35 29.42
N ALA A 131 -10.72 -10.44 28.65
CA ALA A 131 -10.66 -10.35 27.19
C ALA A 131 -10.06 -9.01 26.72
N ILE A 132 -10.50 -7.90 27.33
CA ILE A 132 -9.99 -6.55 27.03
C ILE A 132 -8.49 -6.48 27.34
N GLU A 133 -8.03 -6.95 28.50
CA GLU A 133 -6.62 -6.94 28.86
C GLU A 133 -5.75 -7.70 27.84
N LYS A 134 -6.24 -8.85 27.35
CA LYS A 134 -5.52 -9.63 26.33
C LYS A 134 -5.51 -8.92 24.98
N ILE A 135 -6.61 -8.30 24.58
CA ILE A 135 -6.69 -7.51 23.35
C ILE A 135 -5.75 -6.30 23.43
N ASP A 136 -5.68 -5.58 24.55
CA ASP A 136 -4.77 -4.44 24.70
C ASP A 136 -3.30 -4.88 24.63
N LYS A 137 -2.96 -6.04 25.21
CA LYS A 137 -1.63 -6.64 25.03
C LYS A 137 -1.34 -6.95 23.57
N PHE A 138 -2.30 -7.46 22.81
CA PHE A 138 -2.15 -7.67 21.38
C PHE A 138 -1.97 -6.36 20.61
N LYS A 139 -2.76 -5.33 20.93
CA LYS A 139 -2.64 -4.00 20.31
C LYS A 139 -1.26 -3.39 20.54
N ASN A 140 -0.69 -3.50 21.72
CA ASN A 140 0.68 -3.04 22.00
C ASN A 140 1.71 -3.74 21.09
N LYS A 141 1.57 -5.06 20.88
CA LYS A 141 2.44 -5.81 19.95
C LYS A 141 2.26 -5.36 18.49
N LEU A 142 1.04 -4.98 18.10
CA LEU A 142 0.79 -4.36 16.79
C LEU A 142 1.44 -2.99 16.65
N GLU A 143 1.66 -2.25 17.74
CA GLU A 143 2.41 -1.00 17.68
C GLU A 143 3.92 -1.24 17.54
N ASP A 144 4.43 -2.28 18.18
CA ASP A 144 5.82 -2.72 18.03
C ASP A 144 6.16 -3.17 16.60
N ILE A 145 5.15 -3.51 15.79
CA ILE A 145 5.34 -3.84 14.37
C ILE A 145 5.93 -2.69 13.56
N LYS A 146 5.95 -1.45 14.09
CA LYS A 146 6.69 -0.33 13.50
C LYS A 146 8.18 -0.65 13.33
N GLN A 147 8.72 -1.59 14.10
CA GLN A 147 10.08 -2.10 13.94
C GLN A 147 10.23 -3.05 12.73
N MET A 148 9.12 -3.62 12.25
CA MET A 148 8.98 -4.41 11.02
C MET A 148 8.27 -3.56 9.95
N GLN A 149 8.98 -2.56 9.43
CA GLN A 149 8.45 -1.54 8.50
C GLN A 149 7.66 -2.14 7.32
N ASP A 150 8.13 -3.27 6.80
CA ASP A 150 7.51 -4.02 5.71
C ASP A 150 6.10 -4.53 6.04
N LEU A 151 5.87 -5.00 7.27
CA LEU A 151 4.54 -5.41 7.73
C LEU A 151 3.69 -4.19 8.11
N TYR A 152 4.30 -3.16 8.69
CA TYR A 152 3.61 -1.94 9.07
C TYR A 152 2.96 -1.26 7.85
N GLU A 153 3.68 -1.15 6.74
CA GLU A 153 3.18 -0.53 5.50
C GLU A 153 1.94 -1.23 4.94
N ILE A 154 1.88 -2.55 4.99
CA ILE A 154 0.73 -3.31 4.47
C ILE A 154 -0.46 -3.33 5.45
N LEU A 155 -0.21 -3.21 6.76
CA LEU A 155 -1.27 -3.29 7.78
C LEU A 155 -1.84 -1.93 8.17
N GLN A 156 -1.15 -0.82 7.91
CA GLN A 156 -1.61 0.51 8.29
C GLN A 156 -2.97 0.88 7.69
N PRO A 157 -3.26 0.64 6.39
CA PRO A 157 -4.59 0.92 5.84
C PRO A 157 -5.68 0.07 6.50
N LEU A 158 -5.38 -1.21 6.76
CA LEU A 158 -6.29 -2.13 7.44
C LEU A 158 -6.60 -1.66 8.87
N ARG A 159 -5.57 -1.23 9.63
CA ARG A 159 -5.74 -0.64 10.96
C ARG A 159 -6.62 0.60 10.90
N THR A 160 -6.39 1.49 9.94
CA THR A 160 -7.18 2.73 9.80
C THR A 160 -8.65 2.39 9.57
N GLN A 161 -8.95 1.45 8.66
CA GLN A 161 -10.32 0.99 8.41
C GLN A 161 -10.96 0.37 9.67
N PHE A 162 -10.19 -0.43 10.41
CA PHE A 162 -10.65 -1.03 11.66
C PHE A 162 -11.01 0.03 12.71
N GLU A 163 -10.15 1.03 12.94
CA GLU A 163 -10.42 2.11 13.91
C GLU A 163 -11.69 2.91 13.54
N LEU A 164 -11.92 3.15 12.24
CA LEU A 164 -13.14 3.80 11.75
C LEU A 164 -14.40 2.96 12.02
N ASN A 165 -14.31 1.63 11.87
CA ASN A 165 -15.41 0.74 12.24
C ASN A 165 -15.63 0.72 13.76
N LEU A 166 -14.54 0.69 14.53
CA LEU A 166 -14.57 0.65 15.99
C LEU A 166 -15.20 1.92 16.59
N ALA A 167 -14.98 3.09 15.97
CA ALA A 167 -15.60 4.36 16.35
C ALA A 167 -17.13 4.27 16.42
N ARG A 168 -17.76 3.48 15.53
CA ARG A 168 -19.21 3.26 15.53
C ARG A 168 -19.69 2.54 16.79
N ILE A 169 -18.89 1.63 17.32
CA ILE A 169 -19.17 0.92 18.58
C ILE A 169 -19.01 1.89 19.75
N TYR A 170 -17.95 2.70 19.75
CA TYR A 170 -17.70 3.65 20.84
C TYR A 170 -18.83 4.65 21.07
N VAL A 171 -19.47 5.14 20.01
CA VAL A 171 -20.58 6.12 20.10
C VAL A 171 -21.93 5.52 20.51
N LEU A 172 -22.04 4.20 20.64
CA LEU A 172 -23.25 3.57 21.18
C LEU A 172 -23.49 4.02 22.62
N ASN A 173 -24.73 4.41 22.94
CA ASN A 173 -25.13 4.93 24.24
C ASN A 173 -25.97 3.88 25.01
N PRO A 174 -25.33 2.94 25.73
CA PRO A 174 -26.04 1.88 26.45
C PRO A 174 -26.94 2.48 27.53
N LYS A 175 -28.18 1.98 27.65
CA LYS A 175 -29.16 2.44 28.64
C LYS A 175 -29.32 1.48 29.80
N THR A 176 -29.03 0.21 29.57
CA THR A 176 -29.11 -0.86 30.56
C THR A 176 -27.73 -1.50 30.78
N LYS A 177 -27.62 -2.33 31.83
CA LYS A 177 -26.43 -3.17 32.06
C LYS A 177 -26.24 -4.18 30.93
N GLU A 178 -27.34 -4.72 30.40
CA GLU A 178 -27.34 -5.65 29.27
C GLU A 178 -26.83 -4.95 27.99
N ASP A 179 -27.24 -3.71 27.72
CA ASP A 179 -26.72 -2.94 26.59
C ASP A 179 -25.21 -2.70 26.72
N ALA A 180 -24.73 -2.40 27.92
CA ALA A 180 -23.31 -2.20 28.18
C ALA A 180 -22.53 -3.50 27.98
N PHE A 181 -23.07 -4.63 28.45
CA PHE A 181 -22.51 -5.96 28.22
C PHE A 181 -22.43 -6.27 26.71
N ASN A 182 -23.54 -6.11 25.99
CA ASN A 182 -23.61 -6.35 24.54
C ASN A 182 -22.67 -5.45 23.75
N LYS A 183 -22.51 -4.18 24.16
CA LYS A 183 -21.52 -3.26 23.58
C LYS A 183 -20.09 -3.79 23.74
N SER A 184 -19.74 -4.32 24.91
CA SER A 184 -18.44 -4.94 25.16
C SER A 184 -18.21 -6.20 24.32
N ILE A 185 -19.23 -7.06 24.20
CA ILE A 185 -19.19 -8.24 23.32
C ILE A 185 -18.94 -7.85 21.86
N LEU A 186 -19.64 -6.81 21.37
CA LEU A 186 -19.46 -6.30 20.01
C LEU A 186 -18.04 -5.76 19.81
N TRP A 187 -17.50 -5.04 20.79
CA TRP A 187 -16.12 -4.54 20.77
C TRP A 187 -15.10 -5.68 20.70
N ILE A 188 -15.25 -6.72 21.52
CA ILE A 188 -14.36 -7.91 21.51
C ILE A 188 -14.44 -8.63 20.16
N LYS A 189 -15.66 -8.83 19.65
CA LYS A 189 -15.90 -9.49 18.36
C LYS A 189 -15.24 -8.75 17.19
N GLU A 190 -15.31 -7.42 17.17
CA GLU A 190 -14.68 -6.61 16.13
C GLU A 190 -13.15 -6.75 16.17
N HIS A 191 -12.55 -6.81 17.37
CA HIS A 191 -11.11 -7.07 17.52
C HIS A 191 -10.70 -8.46 17.05
N LEU A 192 -11.48 -9.50 17.39
CA LEU A 192 -11.24 -10.85 16.87
C LEU A 192 -11.30 -10.87 15.34
N LYS A 193 -12.28 -10.17 14.75
CA LYS A 193 -12.39 -10.08 13.29
C LYS A 193 -11.19 -9.37 12.66
N PHE A 194 -10.72 -8.30 13.30
CA PHE A 194 -9.51 -7.60 12.88
C PHE A 194 -8.27 -8.50 12.94
N MET A 195 -8.11 -9.30 14.00
CA MET A 195 -7.00 -10.27 14.11
C MET A 195 -7.01 -11.29 12.96
N GLU A 196 -8.18 -11.81 12.58
CA GLU A 196 -8.32 -12.70 11.41
C GLU A 196 -7.88 -12.01 10.12
N LEU A 197 -8.28 -10.75 9.92
CA LEU A 197 -7.90 -9.98 8.74
C LEU A 197 -6.38 -9.73 8.71
N VAL A 198 -5.78 -9.35 9.84
CA VAL A 198 -4.33 -9.19 9.97
C VAL A 198 -3.63 -10.50 9.60
N TYR A 199 -4.09 -11.64 10.13
CA TYR A 199 -3.52 -12.95 9.80
C TYR A 199 -3.59 -13.25 8.31
N GLY A 200 -4.76 -13.01 7.69
CA GLY A 200 -4.95 -13.18 6.25
C GLY A 200 -4.00 -12.33 5.40
N HIS A 201 -3.80 -11.06 5.77
CA HIS A 201 -2.88 -10.17 5.05
C HIS A 201 -1.42 -10.64 5.17
N ILE A 202 -0.99 -11.04 6.37
CA ILE A 202 0.37 -11.54 6.58
C ILE A 202 0.62 -12.83 5.80
N LYS A 203 -0.36 -13.73 5.73
CA LYS A 203 -0.25 -14.96 4.93
C LYS A 203 -0.24 -14.69 3.43
N ALA A 204 -1.03 -13.74 2.97
CA ALA A 204 -0.99 -13.30 1.58
C ALA A 204 0.39 -12.72 1.22
N GLN A 205 0.95 -11.86 2.09
CA GLN A 205 2.27 -11.28 1.92
C GLN A 205 3.37 -12.35 1.90
N GLU A 206 3.40 -13.26 2.89
CA GLU A 206 4.35 -14.38 2.94
C GLU A 206 4.32 -15.18 1.63
N SER A 207 3.12 -15.54 1.18
CA SER A 207 2.93 -16.34 -0.04
C SER A 207 3.39 -15.59 -1.28
N ALA A 208 3.09 -14.30 -1.38
CA ALA A 208 3.51 -13.46 -2.49
C ALA A 208 5.03 -13.32 -2.56
N LEU A 209 5.69 -13.11 -1.42
CA LEU A 209 7.16 -12.99 -1.36
C LEU A 209 7.83 -14.31 -1.76
N ILE A 210 7.38 -15.44 -1.21
CA ILE A 210 7.93 -16.77 -1.54
C ILE A 210 7.74 -17.08 -3.03
N LYS A 211 6.57 -16.79 -3.60
CA LYS A 211 6.29 -17.07 -5.02
C LYS A 211 7.18 -16.24 -5.95
N ASN A 212 7.44 -14.97 -5.61
CA ASN A 212 8.07 -14.02 -6.52
C ASN A 212 9.58 -13.83 -6.28
N ILE A 213 10.19 -14.53 -5.31
CA ILE A 213 11.64 -14.43 -5.07
C ILE A 213 12.48 -15.20 -6.12
N LEU A 214 11.89 -16.15 -6.83
CA LEU A 214 12.61 -17.07 -7.73
C LEU A 214 13.48 -16.37 -8.79
N PRO A 215 13.00 -15.34 -9.53
CA PRO A 215 13.84 -14.67 -10.53
C PRO A 215 15.09 -14.01 -9.92
N LEU A 216 14.97 -13.51 -8.69
CA LEU A 216 16.10 -12.93 -7.96
C LEU A 216 17.10 -14.01 -7.55
N GLU A 217 16.61 -15.18 -7.13
CA GLU A 217 17.47 -16.33 -6.80
C GLU A 217 18.21 -16.85 -8.02
N GLU A 218 17.54 -17.00 -9.16
CA GLU A 218 18.15 -17.38 -10.43
C GLU A 218 19.24 -16.39 -10.82
N LYS A 219 18.96 -15.08 -10.71
CA LYS A 219 19.95 -14.06 -11.03
C LYS A 219 21.18 -14.12 -10.12
N LEU A 220 21.00 -14.41 -8.83
CA LEU A 220 22.13 -14.55 -7.90
C LEU A 220 22.97 -15.80 -8.20
N LYS A 221 22.35 -16.90 -8.61
CA LYS A 221 23.04 -18.12 -9.06
C LYS A 221 23.84 -17.88 -10.34
N GLU A 222 23.27 -17.18 -11.32
CA GLU A 222 24.00 -16.78 -12.54
C GLU A 222 25.25 -15.94 -12.21
N ARG A 223 25.19 -15.13 -11.14
CA ARG A 223 26.31 -14.34 -10.64
C ARG A 223 27.28 -15.13 -9.74
N LYS A 224 27.04 -16.43 -9.52
CA LYS A 224 27.83 -17.33 -8.66
C LYS A 224 27.89 -16.85 -7.20
N LEU A 225 26.77 -16.36 -6.66
CA LEU A 225 26.67 -15.80 -5.31
C LEU A 225 26.01 -16.75 -4.29
N ASP A 226 25.94 -18.05 -4.60
CA ASP A 226 25.26 -19.09 -3.82
C ASP A 226 25.67 -19.10 -2.34
N LYS A 227 26.98 -18.98 -2.07
CA LYS A 227 27.54 -18.90 -0.71
C LYS A 227 26.89 -17.79 0.12
N TRP A 228 26.59 -16.65 -0.49
CA TRP A 228 25.96 -15.51 0.18
C TRP A 228 24.46 -15.70 0.34
N MET A 229 23.80 -16.34 -0.63
CA MET A 229 22.39 -16.72 -0.51
C MET A 229 22.17 -17.65 0.68
N GLU A 230 23.01 -18.67 0.85
CA GLU A 230 22.94 -19.58 2.00
C GLU A 230 23.13 -18.85 3.33
N ARG A 231 24.04 -17.86 3.37
CA ARG A 231 24.26 -17.06 4.58
C ARG A 231 23.05 -16.19 4.94
N VAL A 232 22.33 -15.67 3.95
CA VAL A 232 21.09 -14.90 4.15
C VAL A 232 19.94 -15.78 4.63
N ARG A 233 19.90 -17.04 4.20
CA ARG A 233 18.83 -17.98 4.56
C ARG A 233 18.89 -18.49 6.01
N ARG A 234 20.08 -18.44 6.63
CA ARG A 234 20.31 -18.80 8.04
C ARG A 234 19.78 -17.72 8.97
#